data_AF-A0A7V5MGT5-F1
#
_entry.id   AF-A0A7V5MGT5-F1
#
_cell.length_a   1.000
_cell.length_b   1.000
_cell.length_c   1.000
_cell.angle_alpha   90.00
_cell.angle_beta   90.00
_cell.angle_gamma   90.00
#
_symmetry.space_group_name_H-M   'P 1'
#
loop_
_entity.id
_entity.type
_entity.pdbx_description
1 polymer ?
#
loop_
_entity_poly.entity_id
_entity_poly.type
_entity_poly.pdbx_seq_one_letter_code
_entity_poly.pdbx_strand_id
1 'polypeptide(L)'
;MSEVLFSQIIFFLAVGWLFFFPGYLIVSATVGHALTPLEKIVLSPVFGLVFVNFAVLAAGASGVSIDRDLALFIPSLALLFPLSTRLFRSFDRQEKKEDFPSSLLLETRAAILAGLIIASALLTKTVFLGNTIFPTATDLGHHLFWVQKIISEEKLPVYQKQKISTNGEEISLGQPEPIADFIIGEHIPFALLARLTGGDLFGPEPVLFLSLLNIFSFLALYVLARRLFAHLPYARAAALLVLALGAALWAVSGPQSKFVSGGVIGNVMGNLFIPSVWL
;
A
#
# COMPACT_ATOMS: atom_id res chain seq x y z
N MET A 1 3.20 26.88 -7.91
CA MET A 1 4.16 26.14 -7.04
C MET A 1 3.56 25.86 -5.66
N SER A 2 2.94 26.85 -5.00
CA SER A 2 2.25 26.66 -3.72
C SER A 2 1.07 25.67 -3.79
N GLU A 3 0.23 25.76 -4.83
CA GLU A 3 -0.94 24.87 -5.00
C GLU A 3 -0.54 23.41 -5.21
N VAL A 4 0.47 23.15 -6.04
CA VAL A 4 1.00 21.80 -6.26
C VAL A 4 1.61 21.26 -4.97
N LEU A 5 2.41 22.04 -4.26
CA LEU A 5 2.97 21.59 -2.98
C LEU A 5 1.86 21.27 -1.97
N PHE A 6 0.84 22.11 -1.90
CA PHE A 6 -0.30 21.92 -1.01
C PHE A 6 -1.12 20.67 -1.36
N SER A 7 -1.38 20.42 -2.64
CA SER A 7 -2.09 19.20 -3.06
C SER A 7 -1.31 17.93 -2.72
N GLN A 8 0.02 17.95 -2.87
CA GLN A 8 0.86 16.82 -2.48
C GLN A 8 0.90 16.61 -0.96
N ILE A 9 0.93 17.68 -0.16
CA ILE A 9 0.80 17.58 1.30
C ILE A 9 -0.53 16.93 1.68
N ILE A 10 -1.65 17.38 1.09
CA ILE A 10 -2.98 16.80 1.32
C ILE A 10 -2.98 15.31 0.95
N PHE A 11 -2.39 14.94 -0.18
CA PHE A 11 -2.29 13.56 -0.60
C PHE A 11 -1.56 12.68 0.43
N PHE A 12 -0.38 13.10 0.90
CA PHE A 12 0.36 12.32 1.91
C PHE A 12 -0.36 12.27 3.26
N LEU A 13 -1.08 13.34 3.65
CA LEU A 13 -1.94 13.33 4.83
C LEU A 13 -3.12 12.34 4.67
N ALA A 14 -3.75 12.29 3.48
CA ALA A 14 -4.82 11.36 3.19
C ALA A 14 -4.33 9.91 3.21
N VAL A 15 -3.15 9.63 2.67
CA VAL A 15 -2.49 8.31 2.78
C VAL A 15 -2.22 7.95 4.25
N GLY A 16 -1.71 8.90 5.02
CA GLY A 16 -1.48 8.74 6.45
C GLY A 16 -2.76 8.43 7.22
N TRP A 17 -3.84 9.15 6.93
CA TRP A 17 -5.16 8.96 7.52
C TRP A 17 -5.78 7.61 7.14
N LEU A 18 -5.79 7.27 5.86
CA LEU A 18 -6.46 6.06 5.36
C LEU A 18 -5.72 4.79 5.76
N PHE A 19 -4.40 4.74 5.64
CA PHE A 19 -3.67 3.48 5.74
C PHE A 19 -2.75 3.42 6.95
N PHE A 20 -2.00 4.49 7.22
CA PHE A 20 -1.01 4.44 8.29
C PHE A 20 -1.67 4.48 9.68
N PHE A 21 -2.59 5.42 9.90
CA PHE A 21 -3.27 5.61 11.18
C PHE A 21 -4.06 4.36 11.64
N PRO A 22 -5.02 3.82 10.88
CA PRO A 22 -5.78 2.66 11.33
C PRO A 22 -4.88 1.43 11.46
N GLY A 23 -3.93 1.25 10.54
CA GLY A 23 -2.96 0.17 10.61
C GLY A 23 -2.08 0.22 11.86
N TYR A 24 -1.57 1.40 12.22
CA TYR A 24 -0.77 1.59 13.42
C TYR A 24 -1.57 1.27 14.70
N LEU A 25 -2.85 1.68 14.76
CA LEU A 25 -3.73 1.34 15.87
C LEU A 25 -3.95 -0.17 16.00
N ILE A 26 -4.24 -0.84 14.88
CA ILE A 26 -4.45 -2.29 14.84
C ILE A 26 -3.18 -3.01 15.29
N VAL A 27 -2.04 -2.72 14.66
CA VAL A 27 -0.74 -3.34 14.98
C VAL A 27 -0.39 -3.11 16.45
N SER A 28 -0.53 -1.88 16.94
CA SER A 28 -0.20 -1.54 18.33
C SER A 28 -1.09 -2.27 19.34
N ALA A 29 -2.37 -2.46 19.01
CA ALA A 29 -3.34 -3.12 19.88
C ALA A 29 -3.14 -4.64 19.94
N THR A 30 -2.89 -5.28 18.79
CA THR A 30 -2.82 -6.74 18.67
C THR A 30 -1.42 -7.28 19.00
N VAL A 31 -0.48 -7.10 18.08
CA VAL A 31 0.87 -7.71 18.11
C VAL A 31 1.96 -6.75 18.59
N GLY A 32 1.62 -5.49 18.87
CA GLY A 32 2.58 -4.42 19.09
C GLY A 32 3.50 -4.57 20.31
N HIS A 33 3.25 -5.51 21.20
CA HIS A 33 4.16 -5.79 22.32
C HIS A 33 5.40 -6.58 21.89
N ALA A 34 5.30 -7.39 20.83
CA ALA A 34 6.38 -8.20 20.27
C ALA A 34 7.18 -7.49 19.15
N LEU A 35 6.83 -6.24 18.86
CA LEU A 35 7.37 -5.48 17.73
C LEU A 35 8.14 -4.23 18.19
N THR A 36 9.26 -3.99 17.54
CA THR A 36 10.02 -2.76 17.60
C THR A 36 9.25 -1.58 16.98
N PRO A 37 9.61 -0.32 17.28
CA PRO A 37 8.97 0.84 16.65
C PRO A 37 9.04 0.82 15.11
N LEU A 38 10.17 0.41 14.54
CA LEU A 38 10.32 0.32 13.08
C LEU A 38 9.39 -0.74 12.49
N GLU A 39 9.29 -1.93 13.10
CA GLU A 39 8.36 -2.98 12.68
C GLU A 39 6.91 -2.50 12.70
N LYS A 40 6.51 -1.77 13.74
CA LYS A 40 5.17 -1.17 13.80
C LYS A 40 4.92 -0.23 12.64
N ILE A 41 5.86 0.68 12.37
CA ILE A 41 5.76 1.65 11.26
C ILE A 41 5.64 0.90 9.92
N VAL A 42 6.44 -0.14 9.70
CA VAL A 42 6.45 -0.91 8.46
C VAL A 42 5.18 -1.75 8.26
N LEU A 43 4.67 -2.37 9.32
CA LEU A 43 3.44 -3.16 9.28
C LEU A 43 2.16 -2.31 9.26
N SER A 44 2.24 -1.05 9.68
CA SER A 44 1.08 -0.14 9.70
C SER A 44 0.38 -0.02 8.34
N PRO A 45 1.04 0.36 7.23
CA PRO A 45 0.35 0.44 5.94
C PRO A 45 -0.21 -0.91 5.47
N VAL A 46 0.39 -2.04 5.85
CA VAL A 46 -0.12 -3.38 5.53
C VAL A 46 -1.47 -3.63 6.19
N PHE A 47 -1.52 -3.50 7.52
CA PHE A 47 -2.76 -3.70 8.27
C PHE A 47 -3.81 -2.65 7.91
N GLY A 48 -3.38 -1.42 7.60
CA GLY A 48 -4.26 -0.37 7.10
C GLY A 48 -4.91 -0.70 5.76
N LEU A 49 -4.13 -1.16 4.78
CA LEU A 49 -4.65 -1.58 3.48
C LEU A 49 -5.65 -2.73 3.61
N VAL A 50 -5.31 -3.74 4.42
CA VAL A 50 -6.19 -4.88 4.68
C VAL A 50 -7.49 -4.39 5.32
N PHE A 51 -7.39 -3.61 6.40
CA PHE A 51 -8.55 -3.10 7.13
C PHE A 51 -9.48 -2.25 6.26
N VAL A 52 -8.92 -1.27 5.54
CA VAL A 52 -9.70 -0.38 4.67
C VAL A 52 -10.39 -1.17 3.57
N ASN A 53 -9.70 -2.10 2.92
CA ASN A 53 -10.30 -2.95 1.89
C ASN A 53 -11.49 -3.72 2.44
N PHE A 54 -11.33 -4.44 3.55
CA PHE A 54 -12.43 -5.21 4.14
C PHE A 54 -13.58 -4.32 4.62
N ALA A 55 -13.29 -3.14 5.18
CA ALA A 55 -14.31 -2.20 5.61
C ALA A 55 -15.14 -1.66 4.43
N VAL A 56 -14.50 -1.29 3.32
CA VAL A 56 -15.21 -0.86 2.10
C VAL A 56 -15.98 -2.01 1.47
N LEU A 57 -15.43 -3.22 1.43
CA LEU A 57 -16.15 -4.39 0.93
C LEU A 57 -17.42 -4.66 1.75
N ALA A 58 -17.35 -4.58 3.07
CA ALA A 58 -18.50 -4.73 3.95
C ALA A 58 -19.53 -3.60 3.75
N ALA A 59 -19.07 -2.35 3.61
CA ALA A 59 -19.93 -1.19 3.35
C ALA A 59 -20.65 -1.34 1.99
N GLY A 60 -19.92 -1.69 0.93
CA GLY A 60 -20.47 -1.91 -0.40
C GLY A 60 -21.45 -3.08 -0.47
N ALA A 61 -21.15 -4.19 0.23
CA ALA A 61 -22.09 -5.31 0.37
C ALA A 61 -23.38 -4.92 1.11
N SER A 62 -23.31 -3.92 1.99
CA SER A 62 -24.46 -3.36 2.72
C SER A 62 -25.19 -2.25 1.94
N GLY A 63 -24.77 -1.95 0.71
CA GLY A 63 -25.36 -0.90 -0.12
C GLY A 63 -24.99 0.53 0.30
N VAL A 64 -23.98 0.72 1.15
CA VAL A 64 -23.49 2.04 1.56
C VAL A 64 -22.71 2.69 0.42
N SER A 65 -22.96 3.99 0.19
CA SER A 65 -22.26 4.77 -0.83
C SER A 65 -20.77 4.93 -0.49
N ILE A 66 -19.90 4.73 -1.48
CA ILE A 66 -18.46 4.95 -1.39
C ILE A 66 -18.16 6.41 -1.75
N ASP A 67 -18.57 7.30 -0.86
CA ASP A 67 -18.37 8.73 -0.97
C ASP A 67 -17.19 9.21 -0.09
N ARG A 68 -17.01 10.53 -0.03
CA ARG A 68 -15.97 11.17 0.77
C ARG A 68 -16.19 10.96 2.28
N ASP A 69 -17.44 10.94 2.72
CA ASP A 69 -17.78 10.84 4.14
C ASP A 69 -17.47 9.43 4.66
N LEU A 70 -17.77 8.40 3.88
CA LEU A 70 -17.33 7.03 4.18
C LEU A 70 -15.80 6.94 4.25
N ALA A 71 -15.09 7.54 3.29
CA ALA A 71 -13.64 7.52 3.27
C ALA A 71 -13.01 8.23 4.49
N LEU A 72 -13.66 9.26 5.03
CA LEU A 72 -13.26 9.91 6.29
C LEU A 72 -13.61 9.05 7.51
N PHE A 73 -14.75 8.37 7.48
CA PHE A 73 -15.27 7.58 8.59
C PHE A 73 -14.50 6.28 8.82
N ILE A 74 -14.17 5.53 7.76
CA ILE A 74 -13.58 4.18 7.88
C ILE A 74 -12.35 4.13 8.79
N PRO A 75 -11.34 5.00 8.66
CA PRO A 75 -10.17 4.97 9.54
C PRO A 75 -10.50 5.16 11.02
N SER A 76 -11.56 5.90 11.35
CA SER A 76 -11.99 6.11 12.74
C SER A 76 -12.50 4.82 13.41
N LEU A 77 -13.03 3.87 12.64
CA LEU A 77 -13.44 2.55 13.15
C LEU A 77 -12.26 1.77 13.73
N ALA A 78 -11.02 2.06 13.34
CA ALA A 78 -9.84 1.42 13.91
C ALA A 78 -9.59 1.79 15.39
N LEU A 79 -10.23 2.85 15.91
CA LEU A 79 -10.22 3.19 17.34
C LEU A 79 -10.88 2.11 18.22
N LEU A 80 -11.70 1.23 17.62
CA LEU A 80 -12.33 0.12 18.33
C LEU A 80 -11.32 -0.96 18.74
N PHE A 81 -10.20 -1.12 18.04
CA PHE A 81 -9.16 -2.11 18.35
C PHE A 81 -8.41 -1.85 19.66
N PRO A 82 -7.86 -0.65 19.93
CA PRO A 82 -7.25 -0.35 21.23
C PRO A 82 -8.28 -0.37 22.36
N LEU A 83 -9.55 -0.03 22.08
CA LEU A 83 -10.62 -0.09 23.07
C LEU A 83 -10.96 -1.55 23.45
N SER A 84 -11.16 -2.42 22.46
CA SER A 84 -11.46 -3.83 22.70
C SER A 84 -10.31 -4.52 23.43
N THR A 85 -9.07 -4.33 22.98
CA THR A 85 -7.90 -4.93 23.63
C THR A 85 -7.69 -4.46 25.07
N ARG A 86 -7.99 -3.19 25.40
CA ARG A 86 -7.97 -2.73 26.80
C ARG A 86 -9.04 -3.41 27.65
N LEU A 87 -10.25 -3.56 27.13
CA LEU A 87 -11.35 -4.24 27.82
C LEU A 87 -11.05 -5.73 28.02
N PHE A 88 -10.47 -6.42 27.03
CA PHE A 88 -10.11 -7.84 27.15
C PHE A 88 -8.86 -8.07 28.01
N ARG A 89 -7.84 -7.20 27.96
CA ARG A 89 -6.65 -7.29 28.84
C ARG A 89 -6.94 -6.97 30.30
N SER A 90 -8.04 -6.27 30.62
CA SER A 90 -8.48 -6.19 32.03
C SER A 90 -9.00 -7.52 32.59
N PHE A 91 -9.30 -8.51 31.73
CA PHE A 91 -9.69 -9.85 32.14
C PHE A 91 -8.52 -10.84 32.14
N ASP A 92 -7.48 -10.62 31.32
CA ASP A 92 -6.37 -11.56 31.21
C ASP A 92 -5.06 -10.96 31.76
N ARG A 93 -4.67 -11.44 32.94
CA ARG A 93 -3.50 -10.99 33.68
C ARG A 93 -2.34 -11.94 33.37
N GLN A 94 -1.29 -11.39 32.78
CA GLN A 94 0.05 -11.96 32.54
C GLN A 94 0.27 -12.63 31.17
N GLU A 95 0.88 -11.89 30.26
CA GLU A 95 1.83 -12.48 29.32
C GLU A 95 3.24 -11.96 29.64
N LYS A 96 4.17 -12.91 29.79
CA LYS A 96 5.60 -12.63 29.96
C LYS A 96 6.10 -11.94 28.70
N LYS A 97 6.81 -10.82 28.87
CA LYS A 97 7.65 -10.25 27.81
C LYS A 97 8.68 -11.31 27.43
N GLU A 98 8.57 -11.88 26.24
CA GLU A 98 9.78 -12.41 25.59
C GLU A 98 10.65 -11.19 25.26
N ASP A 99 11.76 -11.06 25.99
CA ASP A 99 12.76 -10.03 25.73
C ASP A 99 13.41 -10.34 24.38
N PHE A 100 12.83 -9.80 23.31
CA PHE A 100 13.55 -9.68 22.05
C PHE A 100 14.81 -8.84 22.28
N PRO A 101 15.98 -9.27 21.77
CA PRO A 101 17.22 -8.59 22.07
C PRO A 101 17.13 -7.12 21.66
N SER A 102 17.42 -6.23 22.62
CA SER A 102 17.44 -4.77 22.48
C SER A 102 18.39 -4.25 21.40
N SER A 103 19.19 -5.14 20.80
CA SER A 103 20.02 -4.91 19.61
C SER A 103 19.20 -4.62 18.34
N LEU A 104 17.86 -4.74 18.39
CA LEU A 104 16.99 -4.38 17.27
C LEU A 104 16.71 -2.87 17.12
N LEU A 105 17.15 -2.01 18.06
CA LEU A 105 17.07 -0.56 17.88
C LEU A 105 17.96 -0.09 16.71
N LEU A 106 17.45 0.86 15.94
CA LEU A 106 18.15 1.44 14.79
C LEU A 106 19.24 2.36 15.34
N GLU A 107 20.49 1.88 15.35
CA GLU A 107 21.63 2.73 15.70
C GLU A 107 21.71 3.89 14.69
N THR A 108 21.91 5.12 15.16
CA THR A 108 21.75 6.35 14.36
C THR A 108 22.50 6.31 13.02
N ARG A 109 23.66 5.67 12.96
CA ARG A 109 24.45 5.52 11.72
C ARG A 109 23.78 4.61 10.70
N ALA A 110 23.24 3.47 11.13
CA ALA A 110 22.52 2.56 10.24
C ALA A 110 21.21 3.20 9.75
N ALA A 111 20.55 3.98 10.60
CA ALA A 111 19.37 4.76 10.23
C ALA A 111 19.69 5.78 9.12
N ILE A 112 20.75 6.56 9.31
CA ILE A 112 21.22 7.55 8.33
C ILE A 112 21.55 6.86 7.01
N LEU A 113 22.30 5.75 7.05
CA LEU A 113 22.69 5.03 5.84
C LEU A 113 21.48 4.44 5.10
N ALA A 114 20.52 3.85 5.82
CA ALA A 114 19.27 3.39 5.23
C ALA A 114 18.48 4.54 4.58
N GLY A 115 18.41 5.69 5.25
CA GLY A 115 17.80 6.90 4.70
C GLY A 115 18.50 7.40 3.43
N LEU A 116 19.84 7.42 3.42
CA LEU A 116 20.63 7.79 2.24
C LEU A 116 20.39 6.82 1.07
N ILE A 117 20.34 5.50 1.32
CA ILE A 117 20.04 4.51 0.28
C ILE A 117 18.68 4.77 -0.37
N ILE A 118 17.64 4.99 0.44
CA ILE A 118 16.28 5.26 -0.06
C ILE A 118 16.25 6.59 -0.81
N ALA A 119 16.88 7.64 -0.27
CA ALA A 119 16.95 8.95 -0.92
C ALA A 119 17.68 8.89 -2.27
N SER A 120 18.81 8.18 -2.35
CA SER A 120 19.53 7.96 -3.59
C SER A 120 18.69 7.19 -4.61
N ALA A 121 17.99 6.13 -4.18
CA ALA A 121 17.10 5.37 -5.06
C ALA A 121 15.96 6.23 -5.61
N LEU A 122 15.33 7.07 -4.78
CA LEU A 122 14.29 8.01 -5.21
C LEU A 122 14.82 9.07 -6.18
N LEU A 123 16.01 9.62 -5.92
CA LEU A 123 16.64 10.58 -6.82
C LEU A 123 16.93 9.96 -8.18
N THR A 124 17.56 8.77 -8.20
CA THR A 124 17.83 8.03 -9.42
C THR A 124 16.54 7.70 -10.16
N LYS A 125 15.50 7.22 -9.46
CA LYS A 125 14.20 6.92 -10.06
C LYS A 125 13.57 8.16 -10.68
N THR A 126 13.62 9.29 -9.99
CA THR A 126 13.07 10.57 -10.47
C THR A 126 13.80 11.05 -11.71
N VAL A 127 15.13 10.98 -11.74
CA VAL A 127 15.93 11.33 -12.94
C VAL A 127 15.64 10.36 -14.09
N PHE A 128 15.56 9.06 -13.80
CA PHE A 128 15.30 8.02 -14.79
C PHE A 128 13.87 8.09 -15.38
N LEU A 129 12.90 8.53 -14.58
CA LEU A 129 11.48 8.66 -14.97
C LEU A 129 11.07 10.07 -15.39
N GLY A 130 11.91 11.09 -15.18
CA GLY A 130 11.55 12.49 -15.38
C GLY A 130 11.06 12.83 -16.79
N ASN A 131 11.45 12.02 -17.78
CA ASN A 131 11.03 12.19 -19.17
C ASN A 131 9.74 11.42 -19.54
N THR A 132 9.13 10.67 -18.62
CA THR A 132 7.96 9.80 -18.87
C THR A 132 7.03 9.76 -17.64
N ILE A 133 6.41 10.90 -17.33
CA ILE A 133 5.53 11.06 -16.14
C ILE A 133 4.15 10.42 -16.37
N PHE A 134 3.67 10.39 -17.62
CA PHE A 134 2.34 9.85 -17.91
C PHE A 134 2.27 8.33 -17.73
N PRO A 135 1.17 7.81 -17.15
CA PRO A 135 0.85 6.39 -17.19
C PRO A 135 0.82 5.94 -18.67
N THR A 136 1.87 5.25 -19.11
CA THR A 136 1.95 4.70 -20.48
C THR A 136 1.71 3.19 -20.48
N ALA A 137 1.60 2.57 -19.31
CA ALA A 137 1.21 1.18 -19.16
C ALA A 137 -0.29 1.02 -19.33
N THR A 138 -0.68 0.23 -20.32
CA THR A 138 -2.06 -0.17 -20.59
C THR A 138 -2.75 -0.78 -19.36
N ASP A 139 -1.99 -1.52 -18.52
CA ASP A 139 -2.51 -2.16 -17.31
C ASP A 139 -2.95 -1.15 -16.25
N LEU A 140 -2.11 -0.16 -15.94
CA LEU A 140 -2.46 0.89 -14.99
C LEU A 140 -3.69 1.68 -15.47
N GLY A 141 -3.80 1.96 -16.78
CA GLY A 141 -4.98 2.58 -17.36
C GLY A 141 -6.26 1.76 -17.14
N HIS A 142 -6.20 0.44 -17.30
CA HIS A 142 -7.31 -0.46 -17.02
C HIS A 142 -7.73 -0.43 -15.53
N HIS A 143 -6.77 -0.42 -14.60
CA HIS A 143 -7.09 -0.26 -13.18
C HIS A 143 -7.72 1.10 -12.88
N LEU A 144 -7.17 2.18 -13.44
CA LEU A 144 -7.71 3.54 -13.25
C LEU A 144 -9.11 3.70 -13.83
N PHE A 145 -9.47 2.99 -14.90
CA PHE A 145 -10.85 2.92 -15.37
C PHE A 145 -11.81 2.38 -14.30
N TRP A 146 -11.44 1.29 -13.61
CA TRP A 146 -12.27 0.74 -12.54
C TRP A 146 -12.30 1.63 -11.30
N VAL A 147 -11.19 2.29 -10.99
CA VAL A 147 -11.14 3.32 -9.94
C VAL A 147 -12.11 4.46 -10.29
N GLN A 148 -12.07 4.96 -11.53
CA GLN A 148 -12.98 6.01 -11.99
C GLN A 148 -14.44 5.56 -11.88
N LYS A 149 -14.74 4.30 -12.18
CA LYS A 149 -16.10 3.75 -12.04
C LYS A 149 -16.57 3.73 -10.58
N ILE A 150 -15.72 3.29 -9.64
CA ILE A 150 -16.03 3.35 -8.20
C ILE A 150 -16.31 4.78 -7.77
N ILE A 151 -15.49 5.72 -8.24
CA ILE A 151 -15.68 7.14 -7.96
C ILE A 151 -17.01 7.59 -8.54
N SER A 152 -17.24 7.50 -9.85
CA SER A 152 -18.44 8.08 -10.48
C SER A 152 -19.76 7.46 -10.00
N GLU A 153 -19.78 6.16 -9.69
CA GLU A 153 -21.01 5.46 -9.30
C GLU A 153 -21.20 5.40 -7.77
N GLU A 154 -20.17 5.78 -7.00
CA GLU A 154 -20.12 5.66 -5.53
C GLU A 154 -20.42 4.26 -5.02
N LYS A 155 -20.09 3.25 -5.83
CA LYS A 155 -20.40 1.84 -5.55
C LYS A 155 -19.26 0.97 -6.01
N LEU A 156 -19.15 -0.21 -5.40
CA LEU A 156 -18.28 -1.25 -5.95
C LEU A 156 -18.89 -1.73 -7.26
N PRO A 157 -18.16 -1.66 -8.39
CA PRO A 157 -18.70 -2.05 -9.66
C PRO A 157 -18.84 -3.58 -9.72
N VAL A 158 -19.81 -4.03 -10.51
CA VAL A 158 -19.87 -5.43 -10.91
C VAL A 158 -18.86 -5.65 -12.03
N TYR A 159 -17.81 -6.41 -11.74
CA TYR A 159 -16.71 -6.66 -12.68
C TYR A 159 -17.10 -7.72 -13.71
N GLN A 160 -17.44 -7.25 -14.91
CA GLN A 160 -17.89 -8.09 -16.03
C GLN A 160 -17.17 -7.71 -17.32
N LYS A 161 -16.91 -8.70 -18.17
CA LYS A 161 -16.40 -8.56 -19.53
C LYS A 161 -17.44 -9.03 -20.54
N GLN A 162 -17.46 -8.41 -21.71
CA GLN A 162 -18.25 -8.86 -22.85
C GLN A 162 -17.29 -9.24 -23.98
N LYS A 163 -17.51 -10.42 -24.58
CA LYS A 163 -16.76 -10.82 -25.78
C LYS A 163 -17.33 -10.08 -26.98
N ILE A 164 -16.45 -9.53 -27.81
CA ILE A 164 -16.83 -8.99 -29.10
C ILE A 164 -16.79 -10.15 -30.08
N SER A 165 -17.92 -10.48 -30.69
CA SER A 165 -18.03 -11.49 -31.75
C SER A 165 -18.20 -10.83 -33.10
N THR A 166 -17.34 -11.19 -34.04
CA THR A 166 -17.40 -10.71 -35.42
C THR A 166 -17.87 -11.87 -36.31
N ASN A 167 -19.06 -11.76 -36.88
CA ASN A 167 -19.58 -12.69 -37.87
C ASN A 167 -19.66 -11.98 -39.23
N GLY A 168 -18.63 -12.16 -40.06
CA GLY A 168 -18.51 -11.41 -41.31
C GLY A 168 -18.25 -9.91 -41.06
N GLU A 169 -19.14 -9.04 -41.52
CA GLU A 169 -19.08 -7.59 -41.27
C GLU A 169 -19.85 -7.15 -40.01
N GLU A 170 -20.61 -8.06 -39.38
CA GLU A 170 -21.44 -7.74 -38.23
C GLU A 170 -20.67 -7.90 -36.92
N ILE A 171 -20.51 -6.79 -36.19
CA ILE A 171 -19.89 -6.74 -34.86
C ILE A 171 -21.01 -6.80 -33.82
N SER A 172 -21.01 -7.85 -33.00
CA SER A 172 -21.98 -8.05 -31.92
C SER A 172 -21.28 -8.17 -30.56
N LEU A 173 -21.98 -7.74 -29.50
CA LEU A 173 -21.54 -7.89 -28.12
C LEU A 173 -22.18 -9.14 -27.51
N GLY A 174 -21.35 -10.01 -26.95
CA GLY A 174 -21.79 -11.16 -26.17
C GLY A 174 -22.40 -10.77 -24.82
N GLN A 175 -22.98 -11.76 -24.15
CA GLN A 175 -23.51 -11.58 -22.80
C GLN A 175 -22.39 -11.21 -21.80
N PRO A 176 -22.67 -10.38 -20.79
CA PRO A 176 -21.72 -10.09 -19.72
C PRO A 176 -21.34 -11.36 -18.95
N GLU A 177 -20.04 -11.62 -18.84
CA GLU A 177 -19.47 -12.71 -18.04
C GLU A 177 -18.59 -12.11 -16.93
N PRO A 178 -18.53 -12.71 -15.73
CA PRO A 178 -17.58 -12.29 -14.70
C PRO A 178 -16.13 -12.29 -15.21
N ILE A 179 -15.35 -11.30 -14.77
CA ILE A 179 -13.91 -11.29 -15.03
C ILE A 179 -13.23 -12.24 -14.03
N ALA A 180 -12.65 -13.33 -14.53
CA ALA A 180 -11.81 -14.21 -13.73
C ALA A 180 -10.58 -13.45 -13.19
N ASP A 181 -10.17 -13.76 -11.96
CA ASP A 181 -8.97 -13.22 -11.31
C ASP A 181 -8.97 -11.69 -11.07
N PHE A 182 -10.16 -11.09 -10.98
CA PHE A 182 -10.26 -9.66 -10.74
C PHE A 182 -10.11 -9.31 -9.24
N ILE A 183 -9.00 -8.66 -8.88
CA ILE A 183 -8.66 -8.32 -7.50
C ILE A 183 -9.22 -6.94 -7.15
N ILE A 184 -10.42 -6.92 -6.58
CA ILE A 184 -11.13 -5.68 -6.19
C ILE A 184 -10.30 -4.77 -5.26
N GLY A 185 -9.50 -5.38 -4.37
CA GLY A 185 -8.68 -4.66 -3.39
C GLY A 185 -7.55 -3.80 -3.97
N GLU A 186 -7.24 -3.96 -5.26
CA GLU A 186 -6.27 -3.12 -5.95
C GLU A 186 -6.83 -1.72 -6.28
N HIS A 187 -8.15 -1.57 -6.40
CA HIS A 187 -8.81 -0.34 -6.85
C HIS A 187 -9.26 0.55 -5.69
N ILE A 188 -9.75 -0.08 -4.62
CA ILE A 188 -10.33 0.62 -3.46
C ILE A 188 -9.37 1.68 -2.88
N PRO A 189 -8.06 1.40 -2.66
CA PRO A 189 -7.15 2.40 -2.11
C PRO A 189 -7.06 3.68 -2.95
N PHE A 190 -7.00 3.55 -4.27
CA PHE A 190 -6.94 4.70 -5.18
C PHE A 190 -8.27 5.45 -5.23
N ALA A 191 -9.40 4.74 -5.23
CA ALA A 191 -10.73 5.35 -5.23
C ALA A 191 -10.95 6.21 -3.99
N LEU A 192 -10.62 5.68 -2.80
CA LEU A 192 -10.73 6.43 -1.55
C LEU A 192 -9.78 7.62 -1.50
N LEU A 193 -8.53 7.45 -1.96
CA LEU A 193 -7.57 8.56 -2.02
C LEU A 193 -8.10 9.68 -2.91
N ALA A 194 -8.50 9.36 -4.14
CA ALA A 194 -9.06 10.34 -5.07
C ALA A 194 -10.33 11.02 -4.51
N ARG A 195 -11.20 10.27 -3.82
CA ARG A 195 -12.38 10.84 -3.16
C ARG A 195 -12.04 11.78 -2.01
N LEU A 196 -11.01 11.48 -1.22
CA LEU A 196 -10.59 12.33 -0.11
C LEU A 196 -9.86 13.59 -0.55
N THR A 197 -8.97 13.46 -1.54
CA THR A 197 -8.07 14.53 -1.97
C THR A 197 -8.66 15.37 -3.10
N GLY A 198 -9.64 14.84 -3.84
CA GLY A 198 -10.09 15.42 -5.11
C GLY A 198 -9.05 15.31 -6.22
N GLY A 199 -8.03 14.45 -6.05
CA GLY A 199 -6.94 14.28 -7.00
C GLY A 199 -7.36 13.63 -8.32
N ASP A 200 -6.65 13.98 -9.38
CA ASP A 200 -6.85 13.40 -10.72
C ASP A 200 -6.20 12.02 -10.81
N LEU A 201 -6.95 11.04 -11.33
CA LEU A 201 -6.43 9.69 -11.58
C LEU A 201 -5.34 9.66 -12.65
N PHE A 202 -5.29 10.66 -13.54
CA PHE A 202 -4.23 10.82 -14.54
C PHE A 202 -3.07 11.70 -14.04
N GLY A 203 -3.15 12.18 -12.79
CA GLY A 203 -2.10 12.92 -12.12
C GLY A 203 -0.97 12.05 -11.58
N PRO A 204 -0.03 12.65 -10.82
CA PRO A 204 1.09 11.92 -10.20
C PRO A 204 0.67 11.01 -9.04
N GLU A 205 -0.53 11.19 -8.46
CA GLU A 205 -0.96 10.57 -7.21
C GLU A 205 -0.92 9.04 -7.22
N PRO A 206 -1.40 8.33 -8.27
CA PRO A 206 -1.30 6.87 -8.31
C PRO A 206 0.15 6.37 -8.31
N VAL A 207 1.03 7.07 -9.02
CA VAL A 207 2.45 6.72 -9.11
C VAL A 207 3.16 7.00 -7.78
N LEU A 208 2.82 8.10 -7.11
CA LEU A 208 3.33 8.44 -5.78
C LEU A 208 2.88 7.41 -4.75
N PHE A 209 1.62 6.98 -4.79
CA PHE A 209 1.11 5.92 -3.91
C PHE A 209 1.88 4.61 -4.11
N LEU A 210 2.02 4.15 -5.35
CA LEU A 210 2.79 2.93 -5.67
C LEU A 210 4.27 3.06 -5.30
N SER A 211 4.85 4.24 -5.43
CA SER A 211 6.23 4.51 -5.01
C SER A 211 6.37 4.41 -3.49
N LEU A 212 5.39 4.91 -2.73
CA LEU A 212 5.35 4.76 -1.29
C LEU A 212 5.27 3.29 -0.87
N LEU A 213 4.42 2.49 -1.53
CA LEU A 213 4.33 1.05 -1.27
C LEU A 213 5.67 0.36 -1.52
N ASN A 214 6.37 0.68 -2.62
CA ASN A 214 7.72 0.15 -2.87
C ASN A 214 8.73 0.51 -1.78
N ILE A 215 8.73 1.75 -1.28
CA ILE A 215 9.58 2.15 -0.15
C ILE A 215 9.29 1.27 1.08
N PHE A 216 8.01 1.06 1.41
CA PHE A 216 7.62 0.18 2.51
C PHE A 216 7.99 -1.28 2.25
N SER A 217 7.96 -1.77 1.02
CA SER A 217 8.43 -3.11 0.66
C SER A 217 9.92 -3.27 0.96
N PHE A 218 10.76 -2.28 0.63
CA PHE A 218 12.19 -2.33 0.96
C PHE A 218 12.43 -2.25 2.46
N LEU A 219 11.64 -1.46 3.19
CA LEU A 219 11.70 -1.42 4.64
C LEU A 219 11.25 -2.76 5.26
N ALA A 220 10.23 -3.42 4.71
CA ALA A 220 9.81 -4.75 5.13
C ALA A 220 10.91 -5.79 4.90
N LEU A 221 11.57 -5.78 3.74
CA LEU A 221 12.73 -6.64 3.47
C LEU A 221 13.91 -6.34 4.40
N TYR A 222 14.18 -5.06 4.68
CA TYR A 222 15.21 -4.65 5.64
C TYR A 222 14.93 -5.22 7.03
N VAL A 223 13.71 -5.05 7.54
CA VAL A 223 13.30 -5.56 8.84
C VAL A 223 13.34 -7.09 8.88
N LEU A 224 12.86 -7.75 7.82
CA LEU A 224 12.87 -9.21 7.71
C LEU A 224 14.30 -9.75 7.73
N ALA A 225 15.20 -9.15 6.95
CA ALA A 225 16.62 -9.51 6.96
C ALA A 225 17.23 -9.32 8.36
N ARG A 226 16.88 -8.24 9.08
CA ARG A 226 17.33 -8.06 10.46
C ARG A 226 16.85 -9.17 11.38
N ARG A 227 15.59 -9.61 11.27
CA ARG A 227 15.05 -10.73 12.05
C ARG A 227 15.75 -12.04 11.71
N LEU A 228 15.82 -12.38 10.42
CA LEU A 228 16.42 -13.63 9.94
C LEU A 228 17.88 -13.78 10.38
N PHE A 229 18.66 -12.71 10.31
CA PHE A 229 20.08 -12.72 10.66
C PHE A 229 20.37 -12.26 12.09
N ALA A 230 19.36 -12.05 12.95
CA ALA A 230 19.53 -11.44 14.28
C ALA A 230 20.57 -12.12 15.18
N HIS A 231 20.78 -13.42 14.98
CA HIS A 231 21.74 -14.25 15.73
C HIS A 231 23.20 -14.12 15.23
N LEU A 232 23.43 -13.40 14.13
CA LEU A 232 24.74 -13.27 13.49
C LEU A 232 25.35 -11.88 13.76
N PRO A 233 26.68 -11.77 13.89
CA PRO A 233 27.34 -10.48 14.18
C PRO A 233 27.19 -9.46 13.04
N TYR A 234 26.90 -9.91 11.82
CA TYR A 234 26.73 -9.10 10.62
C TYR A 234 25.26 -8.84 10.23
N ALA A 235 24.28 -9.13 11.09
CA ALA A 235 22.84 -8.94 10.84
C ALA A 235 22.51 -7.57 10.22
N ARG A 236 23.14 -6.52 10.76
CA ARG A 236 22.96 -5.13 10.32
C ARG A 236 23.49 -4.90 8.92
N ALA A 237 24.70 -5.38 8.62
CA ALA A 237 25.30 -5.26 7.30
C ALA A 237 24.50 -6.04 6.26
N ALA A 238 24.02 -7.24 6.60
CA ALA A 238 23.14 -8.03 5.75
C ALA A 238 21.84 -7.28 5.42
N ALA A 239 21.17 -6.70 6.42
CA ALA A 239 19.94 -5.93 6.20
C ALA A 239 20.17 -4.69 5.33
N LEU A 240 21.25 -3.94 5.57
CA LEU A 240 21.62 -2.79 4.74
C LEU A 240 21.96 -3.20 3.30
N LEU A 241 22.62 -4.35 3.11
CA LEU A 241 22.89 -4.89 1.78
C LEU A 241 21.59 -5.26 1.06
N VAL A 242 20.65 -5.92 1.74
CA VAL A 242 19.32 -6.23 1.20
C VAL A 242 18.59 -4.96 0.78
N LEU A 243 18.58 -3.94 1.64
CA LEU A 243 17.98 -2.63 1.34
C LEU A 243 18.66 -1.98 0.13
N ALA A 244 20.00 -1.97 0.08
CA ALA A 244 20.76 -1.38 -1.01
C ALA A 244 20.49 -2.07 -2.35
N LEU A 245 20.50 -3.41 -2.38
CA LEU A 245 20.22 -4.18 -3.60
C LEU A 245 18.77 -3.98 -4.05
N GLY A 246 17.80 -4.09 -3.15
CA GLY A 246 16.38 -3.87 -3.48
C GLY A 246 16.11 -2.46 -4.00
N ALA A 247 16.61 -1.44 -3.30
CA ALA A 247 16.43 -0.05 -3.67
C ALA A 247 17.14 0.29 -5.00
N ALA A 248 18.36 -0.22 -5.21
CA ALA A 248 19.09 -0.02 -6.47
C ALA A 248 18.38 -0.66 -7.66
N LEU A 249 17.94 -1.92 -7.53
CA LEU A 249 17.20 -2.63 -8.58
C LEU A 249 15.90 -1.89 -8.93
N TRP A 250 15.17 -1.40 -7.93
CA TRP A 250 13.97 -0.60 -8.17
C TRP A 250 14.27 0.75 -8.83
N ALA A 251 15.32 1.44 -8.41
CA ALA A 251 15.71 2.74 -8.95
C ALA A 251 16.00 2.69 -10.46
N VAL A 252 16.65 1.61 -10.92
CA VAL A 252 17.00 1.40 -12.33
C VAL A 252 15.98 0.55 -13.09
N SER A 253 15.03 -0.07 -12.39
CA SER A 253 13.96 -0.82 -13.06
C SER A 253 13.20 0.11 -14.00
N GLY A 254 12.88 -0.42 -15.18
CA GLY A 254 11.92 0.22 -16.07
C GLY A 254 10.66 0.59 -15.28
N PRO A 255 10.00 1.71 -15.61
CA PRO A 255 8.72 1.96 -15.01
C PRO A 255 7.85 0.75 -15.31
N GLN A 256 7.34 0.08 -14.28
CA GLN A 256 6.22 -0.84 -14.46
C GLN A 256 5.02 -0.08 -15.06
N SER A 257 5.05 1.27 -15.01
CA SER A 257 4.23 2.18 -15.80
C SER A 257 4.62 2.38 -17.28
N LYS A 258 5.62 1.66 -17.85
CA LYS A 258 5.98 1.63 -19.29
C LYS A 258 5.64 0.34 -20.01
N PHE A 259 5.46 -0.79 -19.29
CA PHE A 259 5.28 -2.09 -19.94
C PHE A 259 3.86 -2.61 -19.72
N VAL A 260 3.28 -3.12 -20.80
CA VAL A 260 1.89 -3.57 -21.00
C VAL A 260 1.57 -4.91 -20.31
N SER A 261 2.37 -5.35 -19.33
CA SER A 261 2.22 -6.67 -18.72
C SER A 261 1.55 -6.56 -17.35
N GLY A 262 0.42 -7.25 -17.21
CA GLY A 262 -0.54 -7.13 -16.11
C GLY A 262 0.01 -7.34 -14.69
N GLY A 263 -0.74 -6.79 -13.74
CA GLY A 263 -0.54 -6.99 -12.30
C GLY A 263 0.35 -5.94 -11.66
N VAL A 264 0.46 -4.72 -12.19
CA VAL A 264 1.36 -3.69 -11.62
C VAL A 264 0.99 -3.37 -10.17
N ILE A 265 -0.29 -3.15 -9.89
CA ILE A 265 -0.76 -2.81 -8.53
C ILE A 265 -0.66 -4.03 -7.62
N GLY A 266 -1.21 -5.17 -8.05
CA GLY A 266 -1.15 -6.43 -7.32
C GLY A 266 0.28 -6.87 -6.98
N ASN A 267 1.24 -6.74 -7.90
CA ASN A 267 2.64 -7.07 -7.65
C ASN A 267 3.30 -6.09 -6.67
N VAL A 268 3.03 -4.79 -6.77
CA VAL A 268 3.57 -3.79 -5.83
C VAL A 268 3.02 -4.02 -4.43
N MET A 269 1.72 -4.28 -4.29
CA MET A 269 1.11 -4.64 -3.01
C MET A 269 1.63 -5.99 -2.49
N GLY A 270 1.77 -7.00 -3.37
CA GLY A 270 2.31 -8.31 -3.03
C GLY A 270 3.75 -8.24 -2.53
N ASN A 271 4.60 -7.41 -3.15
CA ASN A 271 5.97 -7.17 -2.70
C ASN A 271 6.05 -6.57 -1.29
N LEU A 272 5.00 -5.88 -0.84
CA LEU A 272 4.88 -5.40 0.53
C LEU A 272 4.32 -6.50 1.45
N PHE A 273 3.26 -7.19 1.03
CA PHE A 273 2.57 -8.19 1.86
C PHE A 273 3.41 -9.44 2.12
N ILE A 274 4.08 -9.99 1.11
CA ILE A 274 4.87 -11.23 1.22
C ILE A 274 5.90 -11.15 2.36
N PRO A 275 6.83 -10.18 2.39
CA PRO A 275 7.79 -10.10 3.50
C PRO A 275 7.12 -9.80 4.83
N SER A 276 5.99 -9.06 4.83
CA SER A 276 5.29 -8.65 6.05
C SER A 276 4.59 -9.79 6.78
N VAL A 277 4.19 -10.87 6.09
CA VAL A 277 3.63 -12.07 6.73
C VAL A 277 4.66 -12.80 7.60
N TRP A 278 5.96 -12.60 7.32
CA TRP A 278 7.08 -13.21 8.05
C TRP A 278 7.68 -12.31 9.13
N LEU A 279 7.08 -11.14 9.40
CA LEU A 279 7.50 -10.21 10.44
C LEU A 279 6.73 -10.43 11.74
#